data_AF-S7N6L0-F1
#
_entry.id   AF-S7N6L0-F1
#
_cell.length_a   1.000
_cell.length_b   1.000
_cell.length_c   1.000
_cell.angle_alpha   90.00
_cell.angle_beta   90.00
_cell.angle_gamma   90.00
#
_symmetry.space_group_name_H-M   'P 1'
#
loop_
_entity.id
_entity.type
_entity.pdbx_description
1 polymer ?
#
loop_
_entity_poly.entity_id
_entity_poly.type
_entity_poly.pdbx_seq_one_letter_code
_entity_poly.pdbx_strand_id
1 'polypeptide(L)'
;MVQFLSIISQELTDVIGNIHKSAFMSRAKRAVKAELCSFSGYEIYPGHERCYTTNDGKGFQFLNAKCKSAFLSKRNPGQLNWTVLYRRKHKKGQSEELQKKRTRRAVKFQRAITGASPADITAKRNQKPEVRKAQQEQALRAVKEAKKVKQTSKEAAMAAAKAPTAAAPKQKMVKPVEVSAPCVAGKR
;
A
#
# COMPACT_ATOMS: atom_id res chain seq x y z
N MET A 1 -17.83 0.57 -49.07
CA MET A 1 -17.92 -0.91 -49.15
C MET A 1 -16.58 -1.62 -48.94
N VAL A 2 -15.47 -1.15 -49.54
CA VAL A 2 -14.16 -1.82 -49.44
C VAL A 2 -13.60 -1.88 -48.01
N GLN A 3 -13.78 -0.83 -47.19
CA GLN A 3 -13.38 -0.83 -45.77
C GLN A 3 -14.19 -1.80 -44.90
N PHE A 4 -15.45 -2.06 -45.22
CA PHE A 4 -16.30 -2.95 -44.43
C PHE A 4 -15.95 -4.42 -44.66
N LEU A 5 -15.61 -4.77 -45.91
CA LEU A 5 -15.13 -6.11 -46.27
C LEU A 5 -13.73 -6.40 -45.70
N SER A 6 -12.86 -5.39 -45.59
CA SER A 6 -11.52 -5.55 -44.98
C SER A 6 -11.57 -5.84 -43.48
N ILE A 7 -12.50 -5.19 -42.75
CA ILE A 7 -12.67 -5.40 -41.30
C ILE A 7 -13.21 -6.80 -41.02
N ILE A 8 -14.20 -7.26 -41.81
CA ILE A 8 -14.75 -8.62 -41.67
C ILE A 8 -13.69 -9.68 -41.98
N SER A 9 -12.81 -9.44 -42.97
CA SER A 9 -11.72 -10.36 -43.29
C SER A 9 -10.65 -10.42 -42.19
N GLN A 10 -10.34 -9.30 -41.52
CA GLN A 10 -9.39 -9.27 -40.40
C GLN A 10 -9.95 -9.94 -39.15
N GLU A 11 -11.21 -9.70 -38.80
CA GLU A 11 -11.88 -10.38 -37.68
C GLU A 11 -11.96 -11.91 -37.89
N LEU A 12 -12.23 -12.37 -39.12
CA LEU A 12 -12.30 -13.80 -39.40
C LEU A 12 -10.93 -14.49 -39.25
N THR A 13 -9.84 -13.83 -39.67
CA THR A 13 -8.48 -14.35 -39.49
C THR A 13 -8.05 -14.38 -38.04
N ASP A 14 -8.45 -13.39 -37.23
CA ASP A 14 -8.14 -13.34 -35.80
C ASP A 14 -8.93 -14.39 -35.01
N VAL A 15 -10.20 -14.64 -35.35
CA VAL A 15 -11.02 -15.70 -34.72
C VAL A 15 -10.47 -17.09 -35.05
N ILE A 16 -10.12 -17.37 -36.31
CA ILE A 16 -9.54 -18.66 -36.72
C ILE A 16 -8.15 -18.87 -36.07
N GLY A 17 -7.33 -17.82 -36.02
CA GLY A 17 -6.01 -17.85 -35.35
C GLY A 17 -6.09 -18.08 -33.84
N ASN A 18 -7.13 -17.54 -33.18
CA ASN A 18 -7.33 -17.69 -31.74
C ASN A 18 -7.89 -19.09 -31.38
N ILE A 19 -8.73 -19.67 -32.24
CA ILE A 19 -9.22 -21.05 -32.09
C ILE A 19 -8.06 -22.04 -32.21
N HIS A 20 -7.15 -21.87 -33.18
CA HIS A 20 -5.96 -22.73 -33.33
C HIS A 20 -4.98 -22.61 -32.15
N LYS A 21 -4.78 -21.42 -31.57
CA LYS A 21 -3.96 -21.25 -30.35
C LYS A 21 -4.60 -21.91 -29.12
N SER A 22 -5.92 -21.83 -28.97
CA SER A 22 -6.63 -22.44 -27.84
C SER A 22 -6.69 -23.98 -27.92
N ALA A 23 -6.77 -24.53 -29.13
CA ALA A 23 -6.81 -25.97 -29.38
C ALA A 23 -5.43 -26.64 -29.21
N PHE A 24 -4.32 -25.93 -29.46
CA PHE A 24 -2.97 -26.47 -29.26
C PHE A 24 -2.56 -26.53 -27.77
N MET A 25 -3.21 -25.75 -26.91
CA MET A 25 -2.94 -25.71 -25.46
C MET A 25 -3.85 -26.62 -24.62
N SER A 26 -4.71 -27.42 -25.25
CA SER A 26 -5.65 -28.31 -24.57
C SER A 26 -5.35 -29.79 -24.83
N ARG A 27 -4.08 -30.13 -25.08
CA ARG A 27 -3.61 -31.51 -24.91
C ARG A 27 -3.70 -31.83 -23.41
N ALA A 28 -4.85 -32.35 -23.00
CA ALA A 28 -5.11 -32.88 -21.69
C ALA A 28 -4.02 -33.90 -21.36
N LYS A 29 -2.97 -33.44 -20.66
CA LYS A 29 -2.05 -34.31 -19.93
C LYS A 29 -2.96 -35.15 -19.05
N ARG A 30 -2.96 -36.47 -19.25
CA ARG A 30 -3.46 -37.39 -18.22
C ARG A 30 -2.67 -37.02 -16.97
N ALA A 31 -3.33 -36.32 -16.04
CA ALA A 31 -2.66 -35.59 -14.97
C ALA A 31 -2.33 -36.58 -13.86
N VAL A 32 -1.38 -37.46 -14.15
CA VAL A 32 -0.75 -38.27 -13.14
C VAL A 32 0.05 -37.31 -12.27
N LYS A 33 -0.22 -37.32 -10.96
CA LYS A 33 0.46 -36.45 -9.99
C LYS A 33 1.95 -36.81 -10.00
N ALA A 34 2.76 -35.92 -10.55
CA ALA A 34 4.20 -36.04 -10.49
C ALA A 34 4.69 -35.44 -9.19
N GLU A 35 5.40 -36.23 -8.41
CA GLU A 35 6.06 -35.78 -7.20
C GLU A 35 7.44 -35.18 -7.56
N LEU A 36 8.07 -34.46 -6.64
CA LEU A 36 9.39 -33.89 -6.87
C LEU A 36 10.45 -34.62 -6.04
N CYS A 37 11.56 -34.97 -6.69
CA CYS A 37 12.71 -35.53 -6.00
C CYS A 37 13.27 -34.51 -4.99
N SER A 38 13.35 -34.89 -3.71
CA SER A 38 13.81 -34.01 -2.64
C SER A 38 15.28 -33.59 -2.80
N PHE A 39 16.09 -34.37 -3.51
CA PHE A 39 17.50 -34.08 -3.73
C PHE A 39 17.76 -33.29 -5.03
N SER A 40 17.27 -33.81 -6.15
CA SER A 40 17.61 -33.29 -7.47
C SER A 40 16.62 -32.24 -7.98
N GLY A 41 15.37 -32.25 -7.48
CA GLY A 41 14.29 -31.37 -7.93
C GLY A 41 13.68 -31.74 -9.28
N TYR A 42 13.96 -32.94 -9.81
CA TYR A 42 13.31 -33.47 -11.01
C TYR A 42 11.95 -34.09 -10.67
N GLU A 43 11.05 -34.07 -11.65
CA GLU A 43 9.74 -34.73 -11.59
C GLU A 43 9.89 -36.24 -11.51
N ILE A 44 9.12 -36.84 -10.63
CA ILE A 44 9.00 -38.27 -10.37
C ILE A 44 7.63 -38.69 -10.87
N TYR A 45 7.61 -39.60 -11.83
CA TYR A 45 6.37 -40.22 -12.30
C TYR A 45 6.09 -41.48 -11.47
N PRO A 46 4.82 -41.85 -11.25
CA PRO A 46 4.50 -43.05 -10.49
C PRO A 46 5.18 -44.31 -11.03
N GLY A 47 5.59 -45.17 -10.10
CA GLY A 47 6.39 -46.36 -10.39
C GLY A 47 7.90 -46.09 -10.51
N HIS A 48 8.36 -44.85 -10.36
CA HIS A 48 9.79 -44.48 -10.38
C HIS A 48 10.23 -43.79 -9.09
N GLU A 49 10.19 -44.48 -7.97
CA GLU A 49 10.63 -43.86 -6.72
C GLU A 49 11.11 -44.84 -5.65
N ARG A 50 11.89 -44.28 -4.74
CA ARG A 50 12.07 -44.84 -3.40
C ARG A 50 11.74 -43.77 -2.38
N CYS A 51 10.70 -44.03 -1.59
CA CYS A 51 10.38 -43.24 -0.40
C CYS A 51 11.35 -43.60 0.72
N TYR A 52 11.89 -42.59 1.38
CA TYR A 52 12.78 -42.73 2.52
C TYR A 52 12.27 -41.85 3.64
N THR A 53 11.92 -42.46 4.77
CA THR A 53 11.47 -41.72 5.95
C THR A 53 12.61 -41.72 6.97
N THR A 54 12.99 -40.53 7.44
CA THR A 54 13.93 -40.39 8.55
C THR A 54 13.21 -40.64 9.88
N ASN A 55 13.95 -40.99 10.93
CA ASN A 55 13.42 -41.16 12.29
C ASN A 55 12.63 -39.95 12.80
N ASP A 56 12.93 -38.74 12.32
CA ASP A 56 12.20 -37.50 12.59
C ASP A 56 10.79 -37.43 11.96
N GLY A 57 10.36 -38.47 11.24
CA GLY A 57 9.09 -38.52 10.52
C GLY A 57 9.09 -37.79 9.16
N LYS A 58 10.23 -37.26 8.72
CA LYS A 58 10.36 -36.55 7.44
C LYS A 58 10.45 -37.55 6.28
N GLY A 59 9.48 -37.49 5.36
CA GLY A 59 9.47 -38.27 4.12
C GLY A 59 10.25 -37.58 2.99
N PHE A 60 11.18 -38.31 2.40
CA PHE A 60 11.97 -37.90 1.24
C PHE A 60 11.65 -38.81 0.06
N GLN A 61 11.46 -38.19 -1.11
CA GLN A 61 11.17 -38.91 -2.35
C GLN A 61 12.40 -38.80 -3.25
N PHE A 62 12.88 -39.94 -3.74
CA PHE A 62 14.04 -40.01 -4.62
C PHE A 62 13.70 -40.63 -5.96
N LEU A 63 14.13 -39.95 -7.04
CA LEU A 63 14.00 -40.45 -8.41
C LEU A 63 14.84 -41.72 -8.63
N ASN A 64 16.15 -41.66 -8.33
CA ASN A 64 17.12 -42.72 -8.65
C ASN A 64 18.00 -43.10 -7.44
N ALA A 65 18.68 -44.25 -7.53
CA ALA A 65 19.69 -44.69 -6.56
C ALA A 65 20.77 -43.63 -6.30
N LYS A 66 21.18 -42.93 -7.37
CA LYS A 66 22.15 -41.83 -7.34
C LYS A 66 21.73 -40.72 -6.38
N CYS A 67 20.45 -40.35 -6.37
CA CYS A 67 19.92 -39.31 -5.49
C CYS A 67 19.90 -39.79 -4.03
N LYS A 68 19.45 -41.04 -3.80
CA LYS A 68 19.41 -41.64 -2.47
C LYS A 68 20.82 -41.77 -1.86
N SER A 69 21.78 -42.30 -2.63
CA SER A 69 23.17 -42.44 -2.18
C SER A 69 23.79 -41.09 -1.83
N ALA A 70 23.64 -40.08 -2.69
CA ALA A 70 24.18 -38.74 -2.42
C ALA A 70 23.55 -38.10 -1.17
N PHE A 71 22.25 -38.33 -0.93
CA PHE A 71 21.56 -37.86 0.28
C PHE A 71 22.07 -38.56 1.55
N LEU A 72 22.25 -39.90 1.51
CA LEU A 72 22.78 -40.67 2.64
C LEU A 72 24.23 -40.31 2.95
N SER A 73 25.04 -40.02 1.91
CA SER A 73 26.39 -39.46 2.05
C SER A 73 26.39 -37.98 2.47
N LYS A 74 25.23 -37.40 2.80
CA LYS A 74 25.06 -36.02 3.27
C LYS A 74 25.67 -34.98 2.32
N ARG A 75 25.69 -35.26 1.01
CA ARG A 75 26.16 -34.29 0.02
C ARG A 75 25.16 -33.14 -0.11
N ASN A 76 25.67 -31.91 -0.22
CA ASN A 76 24.81 -30.76 -0.41
C ASN A 76 24.35 -30.66 -1.88
N PRO A 77 23.04 -30.72 -2.18
CA PRO A 77 22.55 -30.61 -3.56
C PRO A 77 22.91 -29.26 -4.21
N GLY A 78 23.10 -28.19 -3.43
CA GLY A 78 23.52 -26.88 -3.92
C GLY A 78 24.97 -26.79 -4.39
N GLN A 79 25.79 -27.82 -4.16
CA GLN A 79 27.16 -27.95 -4.67
C GLN A 79 27.26 -28.91 -5.88
N LEU A 80 26.21 -29.66 -6.21
CA LEU A 80 26.23 -30.65 -7.29
C LEU A 80 25.64 -30.10 -8.58
N ASN A 81 26.47 -30.00 -9.62
CA ASN A 81 26.18 -29.25 -10.85
C ASN A 81 24.90 -29.66 -11.61
N TRP A 82 24.49 -30.92 -11.48
CA TRP A 82 23.37 -31.51 -12.23
C TRP A 82 22.01 -31.35 -11.55
N THR A 83 21.95 -30.83 -10.31
CA THR A 83 20.69 -30.63 -9.58
C THR A 83 20.01 -29.32 -9.97
N VAL A 84 18.69 -29.27 -9.82
CA VAL A 84 17.92 -28.04 -10.04
C VAL A 84 18.29 -26.96 -9.01
N LEU A 85 18.59 -27.35 -7.77
CA LEU A 85 19.00 -26.42 -6.72
C LEU A 85 20.31 -25.71 -7.06
N TYR A 86 21.31 -26.45 -7.55
CA TYR A 86 22.57 -25.86 -8.01
C TYR A 86 22.33 -24.87 -9.15
N ARG A 87 21.49 -25.23 -10.13
CA ARG A 87 21.17 -24.36 -11.26
C ARG A 87 20.49 -23.07 -10.80
N ARG A 88 19.56 -23.13 -9.83
CA ARG A 88 18.93 -21.94 -9.22
C ARG A 88 19.94 -21.04 -8.49
N LYS A 89 20.82 -21.63 -7.67
CA LYS A 89 21.86 -20.89 -6.93
C LYS A 89 22.84 -20.17 -7.86
N HIS A 90 23.22 -20.82 -8.96
CA HIS A 90 24.16 -20.29 -9.96
C HIS A 90 23.48 -19.61 -11.15
N LYS A 91 22.17 -19.34 -11.05
CA LYS A 91 21.37 -18.66 -12.08
C LYS A 91 21.49 -19.28 -13.48
N LYS A 92 21.68 -20.60 -13.55
CA LYS A 92 21.74 -21.34 -14.82
C LYS A 92 20.32 -21.65 -15.29
N GLY A 93 19.95 -21.23 -16.50
CA GLY A 93 18.72 -21.68 -17.16
C GLY A 93 17.45 -20.87 -16.86
N GLN A 94 17.57 -19.54 -16.88
CA GLN A 94 16.50 -18.55 -17.11
C GLN A 94 15.26 -18.57 -16.19
N SER A 95 15.19 -17.54 -15.35
CA SER A 95 13.97 -16.80 -14.99
C SER A 95 14.38 -15.40 -14.49
N GLU A 96 15.33 -14.75 -15.16
CA GLU A 96 15.81 -13.41 -14.78
C GLU A 96 14.78 -12.33 -15.12
N GLU A 97 13.74 -12.68 -15.88
CA GLU A 97 12.55 -11.88 -16.10
C GLU A 97 11.39 -12.27 -15.16
N LEU A 98 11.66 -12.84 -13.99
CA LEU A 98 10.72 -12.74 -12.88
C LEU A 98 10.73 -11.30 -12.42
N GLN A 99 9.96 -10.49 -13.14
CA GLN A 99 9.63 -9.09 -12.89
C GLN A 99 9.87 -8.76 -11.42
N LYS A 100 10.87 -7.92 -11.13
CA LYS A 100 11.02 -7.28 -9.81
C LYS A 100 9.62 -6.90 -9.39
N LYS A 101 9.08 -7.52 -8.33
CA LYS A 101 7.70 -7.31 -7.90
C LYS A 101 7.50 -5.81 -7.71
N ARG A 102 6.96 -5.15 -8.74
CA ARG A 102 6.73 -3.72 -8.72
C ARG A 102 5.59 -3.56 -7.73
N THR A 103 5.93 -3.08 -6.53
CA THR A 103 4.94 -2.80 -5.50
C THR A 103 3.94 -1.81 -6.10
N ARG A 104 2.71 -2.28 -6.33
CA ARG A 104 1.63 -1.40 -6.79
C ARG A 104 1.29 -0.47 -5.63
N ARG A 105 1.71 0.80 -5.70
CA ARG A 105 1.25 1.85 -4.78
C ARG A 105 -0.08 2.36 -5.28
N ALA A 106 -1.17 1.97 -4.63
CA ALA A 106 -2.48 2.55 -4.88
C ALA A 106 -2.68 3.73 -3.94
N VAL A 107 -2.77 4.95 -4.48
CA VAL A 107 -3.25 6.12 -3.72
C VAL A 107 -4.62 6.47 -4.26
N LYS A 108 -5.66 6.37 -3.42
CA LYS A 108 -7.04 6.72 -3.75
C LYS A 108 -7.53 7.81 -2.80
N PHE A 109 -8.04 8.91 -3.32
CA PHE A 109 -8.98 9.77 -2.60
C PHE A 109 -9.93 10.48 -3.57
N GLN A 110 -11.23 10.24 -3.41
CA GLN A 110 -12.33 11.16 -3.66
C GLN A 110 -13.56 10.59 -2.92
N ARG A 111 -13.90 11.19 -1.78
CA ARG A 111 -15.14 10.91 -1.05
C ARG A 111 -15.99 12.17 -1.13
N ALA A 112 -17.25 12.04 -1.51
CA ALA A 112 -18.20 13.13 -1.42
C ALA A 112 -18.49 13.42 0.07
N ILE A 113 -18.57 14.70 0.43
CA ILE A 113 -18.94 15.15 1.76
C ILE A 113 -20.37 15.68 1.66
N THR A 114 -21.30 15.20 2.49
CA THR A 114 -22.67 15.70 2.55
C THR A 114 -22.65 17.19 2.92
N GLY A 115 -23.22 18.05 2.08
CA GLY A 115 -23.26 19.51 2.29
C GLY A 115 -22.19 20.33 1.54
N ALA A 116 -21.26 19.70 0.82
CA ALA A 116 -20.36 20.39 -0.09
C ALA A 116 -20.06 19.54 -1.33
N SER A 117 -20.38 20.06 -2.53
CA SER A 117 -20.11 19.31 -3.75
C SER A 117 -18.59 19.20 -3.99
N PRO A 118 -18.11 18.12 -4.65
CA PRO A 118 -16.70 17.96 -5.00
C PRO A 118 -16.15 19.13 -5.84
N ALA A 119 -17.02 19.76 -6.64
CA ALA A 119 -16.68 20.91 -7.47
C ALA A 119 -16.41 22.15 -6.60
N ASP A 120 -17.25 22.43 -5.60
CA ASP A 120 -17.08 23.58 -4.69
C ASP A 120 -15.82 23.46 -3.85
N ILE A 121 -15.50 22.24 -3.39
CA ILE A 121 -14.27 21.96 -2.62
C ILE A 121 -13.04 22.20 -3.49
N THR A 122 -13.09 21.79 -4.76
CA THR A 122 -11.99 21.96 -5.71
C THR A 122 -11.82 23.44 -6.07
N ALA A 123 -12.91 24.16 -6.29
CA ALA A 123 -12.90 25.59 -6.56
C ALA A 123 -12.27 26.38 -5.40
N LYS A 124 -12.66 26.11 -4.14
CA LYS A 124 -12.06 26.74 -2.95
C LYS A 124 -10.60 26.35 -2.75
N ARG A 125 -10.24 25.08 -3.00
CA ARG A 125 -8.86 24.59 -2.90
C ARG A 125 -7.93 25.18 -3.97
N ASN A 126 -8.47 25.52 -5.14
CA ASN A 126 -7.68 26.08 -6.24
C ASN A 126 -7.63 27.62 -6.24
N GLN A 127 -8.23 28.29 -5.25
CA GLN A 127 -8.07 29.73 -5.08
C GLN A 127 -6.59 30.09 -4.87
N LYS A 128 -6.12 31.04 -5.67
CA LYS A 128 -4.75 31.57 -5.60
C LYS A 128 -4.45 32.13 -4.20
N PRO A 129 -3.21 32.03 -3.72
CA PRO A 129 -2.83 32.49 -2.38
C PRO A 129 -3.10 34.00 -2.16
N GLU A 130 -3.06 34.80 -3.22
CA GLU A 130 -3.37 36.24 -3.17
C GLU A 130 -4.82 36.51 -2.78
N VAL A 131 -5.76 35.77 -3.37
CA VAL A 131 -7.20 35.89 -3.06
C VAL A 131 -7.47 35.46 -1.61
N ARG A 132 -6.79 34.41 -1.14
CA ARG A 132 -6.89 33.95 0.25
C ARG A 132 -6.37 34.98 1.25
N LYS A 133 -5.21 35.57 0.95
CA LYS A 133 -4.61 36.61 1.80
C LYS A 133 -5.49 37.85 1.85
N ALA A 134 -6.05 38.29 0.72
CA ALA A 134 -6.98 39.42 0.68
C ALA A 134 -8.24 39.18 1.53
N GLN A 135 -8.86 38.00 1.42
CA GLN A 135 -10.01 37.61 2.25
C GLN A 135 -9.65 37.54 3.74
N GLN A 136 -8.47 36.99 4.06
CA GLN A 136 -7.97 36.90 5.43
C GLN A 136 -7.72 38.30 6.01
N GLU A 137 -7.12 39.21 5.25
CA GLU A 137 -6.88 40.59 5.68
C GLU A 137 -8.18 41.36 5.88
N GLN A 138 -9.16 41.19 4.99
CA GLN A 138 -10.50 41.78 5.14
C GLN A 138 -11.20 41.27 6.39
N ALA A 139 -11.16 39.95 6.65
CA ALA A 139 -11.71 39.36 7.86
C ALA A 139 -10.98 39.86 9.13
N LEU A 140 -9.65 39.97 9.09
CA LEU A 140 -8.87 40.50 10.20
C LEU A 140 -9.17 41.98 10.48
N ARG A 141 -9.40 42.79 9.44
CA ARG A 141 -9.82 44.20 9.58
C ARG A 141 -11.21 44.29 10.23
N ALA A 142 -12.17 43.53 9.73
CA ALA A 142 -13.52 43.48 10.30
C ALA A 142 -13.52 43.02 11.77
N VAL A 143 -12.70 42.03 12.13
CA VAL A 143 -12.55 41.58 13.54
C VAL A 143 -11.92 42.68 14.40
N LYS A 144 -10.91 43.40 13.90
CA LYS A 144 -10.26 44.50 14.63
C LYS A 144 -11.24 45.66 14.84
N GLU A 145 -12.05 46.02 13.86
CA GLU A 145 -13.07 47.06 13.95
C GLU A 145 -14.20 46.66 14.91
N ALA A 146 -14.70 45.43 14.81
CA ALA A 146 -15.67 44.90 15.76
C ALA A 146 -15.13 44.86 17.20
N LYS A 147 -13.83 44.59 17.39
CA LYS A 147 -13.18 44.68 18.71
C LYS A 147 -13.11 46.11 19.22
N LYS A 148 -12.76 47.09 18.37
CA LYS A 148 -12.74 48.52 18.75
C LYS A 148 -14.12 49.00 19.18
N VAL A 149 -15.17 48.68 18.42
CA VAL A 149 -16.56 49.03 18.79
C VAL A 149 -16.99 48.35 20.09
N LYS A 150 -16.59 47.10 20.32
CA LYS A 150 -16.83 46.40 21.58
C LYS A 150 -16.03 46.98 22.75
N GLN A 151 -14.84 47.55 22.51
CA GLN A 151 -14.05 48.22 23.53
C GLN A 151 -14.65 49.58 23.88
N THR A 152 -15.01 50.39 22.89
CA THR A 152 -15.65 51.69 23.15
C THR A 152 -17.02 51.56 23.79
N SER A 153 -17.82 50.55 23.43
CA SER A 153 -19.09 50.26 24.13
C SER A 153 -18.89 49.70 25.54
N LYS A 154 -17.83 48.91 25.79
CA LYS A 154 -17.47 48.49 27.15
C LYS A 154 -16.96 49.65 28.00
N GLU A 155 -16.17 50.55 27.41
CA GLU A 155 -15.64 51.74 28.10
C GLU A 155 -16.74 52.77 28.37
N ALA A 156 -17.69 52.95 27.44
CA ALA A 156 -18.91 53.73 27.66
C ALA A 156 -19.83 53.11 28.73
N ALA A 157 -19.95 51.77 28.77
CA ALA A 157 -20.68 51.08 29.82
C ALA A 157 -19.97 51.15 31.19
N MET A 158 -18.64 51.18 31.23
CA MET A 158 -17.86 51.37 32.47
C MET A 158 -17.85 52.84 32.95
N ALA A 159 -17.96 53.81 32.04
CA ALA A 159 -18.10 55.23 32.36
C ALA A 159 -19.51 55.57 32.89
N ALA A 160 -20.56 54.92 32.37
CA ALA A 160 -21.92 55.04 32.91
C ALA A 160 -22.10 54.36 34.29
N ALA A 161 -21.15 53.52 34.71
CA ALA A 161 -21.15 52.85 36.02
C ALA A 161 -20.31 53.57 37.09
N LYS A 162 -19.76 54.77 36.82
CA LYS A 162 -19.01 55.58 37.80
C LYS A 162 -19.59 56.99 37.95
N ALA A 163 -20.69 57.11 38.69
CA ALA A 163 -20.99 58.25 39.56
C ALA A 163 -21.11 57.72 41.01
N PRO A 164 -20.66 58.46 42.04
CA PRO A 164 -20.11 57.87 43.25
C PRO A 164 -21.17 57.65 44.34
N THR A 165 -21.13 56.49 45.00
CA THR A 165 -21.61 56.34 46.38
C THR A 165 -20.57 55.61 47.22
N ALA A 166 -20.43 56.11 48.44
CA ALA A 166 -19.32 55.94 49.37
C ALA A 166 -19.08 54.50 49.90
N ALA A 167 -17.79 54.23 50.09
CA ALA A 167 -17.13 53.58 51.23
C ALA A 167 -17.64 52.22 51.78
N ALA A 168 -16.78 51.19 51.72
CA ALA A 168 -16.14 50.57 52.90
C ALA A 168 -15.08 49.49 52.49
N PRO A 169 -14.02 49.22 53.29
CA PRO A 169 -12.83 48.48 52.86
C PRO A 169 -12.66 47.06 53.48
N LYS A 170 -11.64 46.36 52.96
CA LYS A 170 -10.96 45.11 53.42
C LYS A 170 -11.60 43.81 52.85
N GLN A 171 -10.90 42.72 52.50
CA GLN A 171 -9.70 42.07 53.05
C GLN A 171 -8.91 41.23 52.01
N LYS A 172 -7.67 40.92 52.37
CA LYS A 172 -6.69 40.01 51.75
C LYS A 172 -7.19 38.56 51.67
N MET A 173 -6.87 37.83 50.59
CA MET A 173 -6.40 36.43 50.70
C MET A 173 -5.68 35.92 49.43
N VAL A 174 -4.36 35.72 49.59
CA VAL A 174 -3.51 34.56 49.23
C VAL A 174 -3.75 33.81 47.90
N LYS A 175 -2.68 33.77 47.09
CA LYS A 175 -2.43 32.83 45.97
C LYS A 175 -2.57 31.37 46.39
N PRO A 176 -2.84 30.46 45.45
CA PRO A 176 -1.82 29.44 45.21
C PRO A 176 -1.45 29.31 43.73
N VAL A 177 -0.14 29.16 43.56
CA VAL A 177 0.55 28.64 42.38
C VAL A 177 0.14 27.17 42.21
N GLU A 178 -0.18 26.75 40.99
CA GLU A 178 0.00 25.35 40.60
C GLU A 178 0.98 25.28 39.43
N VAL A 179 1.72 24.18 39.44
CA VAL A 179 3.05 23.95 38.89
C VAL A 179 2.93 23.07 37.64
N SER A 180 3.68 23.47 36.60
CA SER A 180 4.31 22.66 35.54
C SER A 180 3.49 21.71 34.66
N ALA A 181 3.67 21.83 33.34
CA ALA A 181 4.64 21.01 32.59
C ALA A 181 4.79 21.49 31.13
N PRO A 182 6.02 21.69 30.61
CA PRO A 182 6.30 21.62 29.18
C PRO A 182 7.08 20.34 28.89
N CYS A 183 6.48 19.37 28.18
CA CYS A 183 7.22 18.30 27.52
C CYS A 183 6.32 17.59 26.52
N VAL A 184 6.61 17.67 25.22
CA VAL A 184 6.91 16.49 24.39
C VAL A 184 7.84 16.95 23.25
N ALA A 185 9.13 16.82 23.49
CA ALA A 185 10.10 16.65 22.40
C ALA A 185 9.90 15.23 21.85
N GLY A 186 9.10 15.11 20.79
CA GLY A 186 8.86 13.86 20.08
C GLY A 186 9.87 13.71 18.96
N LYS A 187 10.95 12.98 19.23
CA LYS A 187 11.83 12.42 18.20
C LYS A 187 11.07 11.30 17.49
N ARG A 188 10.65 11.52 16.25
CA ARG A 188 10.56 10.57 15.13
C ARG A 188 10.56 11.33 13.82
#